data_AF-A0A3D4BIH9-F1
#
_entry.id   AF-A0A3D4BIH9-F1
#
_cell.length_a   1.000
_cell.length_b   1.000
_cell.length_c   1.000
_cell.angle_alpha   90.00
_cell.angle_beta   90.00
_cell.angle_gamma   90.00
#
_symmetry.space_group_name_H-M   'P 1'
#
loop_
_entity.id
_entity.type
_entity.pdbx_description
1 polymer ?
#
loop_
_entity_poly.entity_id
_entity_poly.type
_entity_poly.pdbx_seq_one_letter_code
_entity_poly.pdbx_strand_id
1 'polypeptide(L)'
;INFLLTKNGFLRDLLKLQSERKTPLEKKYNLLKTILESDGYFPLKIEAIYQIRNESFDKVSELFTIAIKSNDVAIRKAVAETISKVPLSFKAEYETLLNDKSYDTKQAAFVTLWKNFPEDHAKYLDIAKNWQGRNDKELRIFYLTACISYADVHDQDDQMASINALKAVSELKNYTSPSYESSVRQNALDSFLALYPENTEVLKNLVNATTHHKWQFTKYARDKIRALIKDEKYYNLFENLLPSLPDNEQFQLKRLLSK
;
A
#
# COMPACT_ATOMS: atom_id res chain seq x y z
N ILE A 1 13.88 23.22 -23.10
CA ILE A 1 14.53 22.74 -21.86
C ILE A 1 15.14 23.94 -21.16
N ASN A 2 14.87 24.13 -19.86
CA ASN A 2 15.27 25.32 -19.10
C ASN A 2 16.81 25.38 -18.94
N PHE A 3 17.44 26.50 -19.32
CA PHE A 3 18.91 26.69 -19.35
C PHE A 3 19.59 26.47 -17.99
N LEU A 4 18.87 26.63 -16.88
CA LEU A 4 19.42 26.39 -15.54
C LEU A 4 19.61 24.89 -15.24
N LEU A 5 18.83 24.01 -15.87
CA LEU A 5 18.90 22.55 -15.65
C LEU A 5 20.14 21.93 -16.30
N THR A 6 20.72 22.56 -17.33
CA THR A 6 21.87 22.02 -18.07
C THR A 6 23.22 22.30 -17.40
N LYS A 7 23.27 23.06 -16.30
CA LYS A 7 24.53 23.35 -15.58
C LYS A 7 24.95 22.22 -14.64
N ASN A 8 24.03 21.36 -14.21
CA ASN A 8 24.32 20.22 -13.35
C ASN A 8 24.67 18.98 -14.21
N GLY A 9 25.82 18.36 -13.95
CA GLY A 9 26.28 17.15 -14.67
C GLY A 9 25.26 16.01 -14.61
N PHE A 10 24.77 15.69 -13.41
CA PHE A 10 23.81 14.61 -13.19
C PHE A 10 22.46 14.86 -13.86
N LEU A 11 21.97 16.10 -13.89
CA LEU A 11 20.72 16.42 -14.59
C LEU A 11 20.89 16.30 -16.10
N ARG A 12 22.05 16.67 -16.66
CA ARG A 12 22.34 16.46 -18.08
C ARG A 12 22.35 14.98 -18.42
N ASP A 13 23.00 14.16 -17.60
CA ASP A 13 23.06 12.72 -17.80
C ASP A 13 21.67 12.08 -17.70
N LEU A 14 20.83 12.55 -16.77
CA LEU A 14 19.45 12.08 -16.63
C LEU A 14 18.58 12.46 -17.83
N LEU A 15 18.67 13.71 -18.29
CA LEU A 15 17.94 14.15 -19.49
C LEU A 15 18.39 13.39 -20.73
N LYS A 16 19.70 13.13 -20.85
CA LYS A 16 20.26 12.30 -21.93
C LYS A 16 19.70 10.89 -21.86
N LEU A 17 19.74 10.24 -20.70
CA LEU A 17 19.18 8.91 -20.50
C LEU A 17 17.68 8.87 -20.83
N GLN A 18 16.90 9.86 -20.40
CA GLN A 18 15.47 9.95 -20.70
C GLN A 18 15.17 10.06 -22.20
N SER A 19 16.06 10.68 -22.99
CA SER A 19 15.91 10.73 -24.44
C SER A 19 16.06 9.35 -25.12
N GLU A 20 16.71 8.39 -24.46
CA GLU A 20 16.90 7.00 -24.93
C GLU A 20 15.70 6.08 -24.68
N ARG A 21 14.59 6.58 -24.10
CA ARG A 21 13.39 5.77 -23.80
C ARG A 21 12.86 5.02 -25.03
N LYS A 22 12.89 5.66 -26.20
CA LYS A 22 12.43 5.08 -27.48
C LYS A 22 13.51 4.25 -28.20
N THR A 23 14.74 4.28 -27.72
CA THR A 23 15.85 3.50 -28.28
C THR A 23 15.63 2.01 -27.98
N PRO A 24 15.75 1.10 -28.97
CA PRO A 24 15.63 -0.34 -28.75
C PRO A 24 16.59 -0.85 -27.67
N LEU A 25 16.14 -1.80 -26.86
CA LEU A 25 16.90 -2.36 -25.74
C LEU A 25 18.32 -2.78 -26.16
N GLU A 26 18.46 -3.47 -27.30
CA GLU A 26 19.73 -4.00 -27.78
C GLU A 26 20.80 -2.91 -27.99
N LYS A 27 20.37 -1.68 -28.33
CA LYS A 27 21.28 -0.54 -28.54
C LYS A 27 21.66 0.17 -27.25
N LYS A 28 20.84 0.07 -26.21
CA LYS A 28 21.04 0.76 -24.93
C LYS A 28 21.38 -0.16 -23.76
N TYR A 29 21.37 -1.48 -23.93
CA TYR A 29 21.56 -2.46 -22.87
C TYR A 29 22.83 -2.20 -22.05
N ASN A 30 23.98 -2.08 -22.73
CA ASN A 30 25.26 -1.84 -22.07
C ASN A 30 25.30 -0.50 -21.33
N LEU A 31 24.68 0.55 -21.90
CA LEU A 31 24.53 1.84 -21.22
C LEU A 31 23.74 1.69 -19.91
N LEU A 32 22.58 1.01 -19.96
CA LEU A 32 21.75 0.78 -18.78
C LEU A 32 22.50 -0.04 -17.72
N LYS A 33 23.20 -1.09 -18.14
CA LYS A 33 24.02 -1.93 -17.26
C LYS A 33 25.10 -1.10 -16.54
N THR A 34 25.89 -0.33 -17.29
CA THR A 34 26.92 0.55 -16.72
C THR A 34 26.34 1.54 -15.72
N ILE A 35 25.17 2.11 -16.01
CA ILE A 35 24.49 3.03 -15.09
C ILE A 35 24.13 2.32 -13.78
N LEU A 36 23.54 1.13 -13.85
CA LEU A 36 23.13 0.35 -12.69
C LEU A 36 24.32 -0.07 -11.81
N GLU A 37 25.45 -0.43 -12.42
CA GLU A 37 26.69 -0.86 -11.74
C GLU A 37 27.49 0.31 -11.16
N SER A 38 27.33 1.53 -11.68
CA SER A 38 28.10 2.70 -11.23
C SER A 38 27.78 3.13 -9.80
N ASP A 39 28.67 3.84 -9.11
CA ASP A 39 28.36 4.51 -7.83
C ASP A 39 27.66 5.87 -8.00
N GLY A 40 27.06 6.08 -9.17
CA GLY A 40 26.47 7.35 -9.56
C GLY A 40 25.12 7.67 -8.88
N TYR A 41 24.62 8.87 -9.21
CA TYR A 41 23.37 9.40 -8.68
C TYR A 41 22.17 8.46 -8.92
N PHE A 42 21.52 8.01 -7.84
CA PHE A 42 20.49 6.97 -7.87
C PHE A 42 19.31 7.20 -8.85
N PRO A 43 18.86 8.44 -9.18
CA PRO A 43 17.80 8.65 -10.16
C PRO A 43 18.15 8.18 -11.58
N LEU A 44 19.43 8.13 -11.95
CA LEU A 44 19.84 7.53 -13.22
C LEU A 44 19.53 6.03 -13.24
N LYS A 45 19.77 5.35 -12.11
CA LYS A 45 19.50 3.92 -11.95
C LYS A 45 17.99 3.65 -11.93
N ILE A 46 17.22 4.49 -11.25
CA ILE A 46 15.75 4.42 -11.28
C ILE A 46 15.21 4.60 -12.71
N GLU A 47 15.70 5.59 -13.44
CA GLU A 47 15.32 5.80 -14.83
C GLU A 47 15.69 4.58 -15.70
N ALA A 48 16.88 4.00 -15.51
CA ALA A 48 17.28 2.79 -16.21
C ALA A 48 16.32 1.61 -15.95
N ILE A 49 15.87 1.43 -14.70
CA ILE A 49 14.87 0.42 -14.32
C ILE A 49 13.53 0.69 -15.02
N TYR A 50 13.07 1.94 -15.04
CA TYR A 50 11.80 2.27 -15.69
C TYR A 50 11.82 2.05 -17.20
N GLN A 51 12.96 2.21 -17.86
CA GLN A 51 13.09 1.95 -19.30
C GLN A 51 12.95 0.48 -19.68
N ILE A 52 13.21 -0.45 -18.76
CA ILE A 52 13.12 -1.89 -19.01
C ILE A 52 11.80 -2.51 -18.56
N ARG A 53 10.87 -1.70 -18.02
CA ARG A 53 9.57 -2.15 -17.48
C ARG A 53 8.79 -3.07 -18.41
N ASN A 54 8.76 -2.74 -19.70
CA ASN A 54 7.93 -3.43 -20.69
C ASN A 54 8.71 -4.45 -21.52
N GLU A 55 9.98 -4.65 -21.22
CA GLU A 55 10.83 -5.63 -21.90
C GLU A 55 10.54 -7.03 -21.36
N SER A 56 10.76 -8.06 -22.19
CA SER A 56 10.68 -9.45 -21.72
C SER A 56 11.71 -9.67 -20.62
N PHE A 57 11.30 -10.26 -19.50
CA PHE A 57 12.16 -10.46 -18.34
C PHE A 57 13.46 -11.20 -18.70
N ASP A 58 13.39 -12.20 -19.58
CA ASP A 58 14.57 -12.97 -20.00
C ASP A 58 15.66 -12.08 -20.59
N LYS A 59 15.28 -10.99 -21.28
CA LYS A 59 16.23 -10.03 -21.87
C LYS A 59 16.84 -9.07 -20.85
N VAL A 60 16.22 -8.89 -19.69
CA VAL A 60 16.59 -7.84 -18.72
C VAL A 60 16.83 -8.36 -17.30
N SER A 61 16.82 -9.69 -17.14
CA SER A 61 16.97 -10.40 -15.86
C SER A 61 18.25 -9.99 -15.13
N GLU A 62 19.37 -9.86 -15.85
CA GLU A 62 20.65 -9.40 -15.30
C GLU A 62 20.55 -7.96 -14.76
N LEU A 63 19.89 -7.05 -15.48
CA LEU A 63 19.72 -5.66 -15.06
C LEU A 63 18.89 -5.56 -13.77
N PHE A 64 17.80 -6.32 -13.67
CA PHE A 64 17.03 -6.41 -12.42
C PHE A 64 17.83 -7.05 -11.28
N THR A 65 18.65 -8.05 -11.58
CA THR A 65 19.53 -8.68 -10.59
C THR A 65 20.56 -7.70 -10.03
N ILE A 66 21.16 -6.85 -10.87
CA ILE A 66 22.07 -5.79 -10.42
C ILE A 66 21.31 -4.79 -9.53
N ALA A 67 20.14 -4.34 -9.98
CA ALA A 67 19.34 -3.34 -9.28
C ALA A 67 18.87 -3.82 -7.89
N ILE A 68 18.36 -5.06 -7.79
CA ILE A 68 17.78 -5.58 -6.54
C ILE A 68 18.83 -5.85 -5.47
N LYS A 69 20.08 -6.16 -5.88
CA LYS A 69 21.24 -6.36 -5.00
C LYS A 69 21.85 -5.05 -4.51
N SER A 70 21.38 -3.90 -4.98
CA SER A 70 21.81 -2.62 -4.44
C SER A 70 21.36 -2.45 -2.99
N ASN A 71 22.17 -1.77 -2.18
CA ASN A 71 21.79 -1.39 -0.81
C ASN A 71 20.95 -0.09 -0.76
N ASP A 72 20.62 0.47 -1.93
CA ASP A 72 19.88 1.72 -2.05
C ASP A 72 18.36 1.46 -2.04
N VAL A 73 17.70 2.06 -1.06
CA VAL A 73 16.27 1.89 -0.81
C VAL A 73 15.41 2.37 -1.99
N ALA A 74 15.80 3.45 -2.66
CA ALA A 74 15.05 4.02 -3.77
C ALA A 74 15.16 3.14 -5.03
N ILE A 75 16.32 2.52 -5.24
CA ILE A 75 16.52 1.55 -6.34
C ILE A 75 15.70 0.29 -6.09
N ARG A 76 15.78 -0.30 -4.88
CA ARG A 76 14.99 -1.49 -4.53
C ARG A 76 13.48 -1.22 -4.62
N LYS A 77 13.03 -0.04 -4.20
CA LYS A 77 11.64 0.41 -4.41
C LYS A 77 11.26 0.45 -5.89
N ALA A 78 12.12 1.03 -6.74
CA ALA A 78 11.86 1.08 -8.17
C ALA A 78 11.77 -0.31 -8.82
N VAL A 79 12.56 -1.29 -8.36
CA VAL A 79 12.42 -2.69 -8.79
C VAL A 79 11.05 -3.25 -8.36
N ALA A 80 10.68 -3.08 -7.09
CA ALA A 80 9.42 -3.58 -6.54
C ALA A 80 8.18 -3.01 -7.26
N GLU A 81 8.22 -1.75 -7.67
CA GLU A 81 7.12 -1.07 -8.37
C GLU A 81 7.10 -1.35 -9.88
N THR A 82 8.19 -1.86 -10.45
CA THR A 82 8.33 -2.06 -11.90
C THR A 82 7.98 -3.48 -12.33
N ILE A 83 8.37 -4.49 -11.54
CA ILE A 83 8.10 -5.88 -11.87
C ILE A 83 6.68 -6.23 -11.43
N SER A 84 5.76 -6.39 -12.39
CA SER A 84 4.38 -6.84 -12.10
C SER A 84 4.20 -8.36 -12.17
N LYS A 85 5.02 -9.03 -12.97
CA LYS A 85 5.05 -10.49 -13.12
C LYS A 85 6.44 -10.99 -12.72
N VAL A 86 6.53 -11.72 -11.60
CA VAL A 86 7.79 -12.22 -11.07
C VAL A 86 8.02 -13.63 -11.59
N PRO A 87 9.05 -13.89 -12.39
CA PRO A 87 9.36 -15.25 -12.84
C PRO A 87 9.85 -16.11 -11.68
N LEU A 88 9.59 -17.43 -11.75
CA LEU A 88 10.00 -18.37 -10.71
C LEU A 88 11.51 -18.34 -10.46
N SER A 89 12.31 -18.16 -11.52
CA SER A 89 13.77 -18.05 -11.46
C SER A 89 14.29 -16.82 -10.72
N PHE A 90 13.44 -15.81 -10.49
CA PHE A 90 13.78 -14.58 -9.78
C PHE A 90 13.00 -14.40 -8.47
N LYS A 91 12.15 -15.37 -8.12
CA LYS A 91 11.27 -15.32 -6.95
C LYS A 91 12.08 -15.13 -5.67
N ALA A 92 13.15 -15.91 -5.49
CA ALA A 92 13.96 -15.87 -4.27
C ALA A 92 14.62 -14.50 -4.06
N GLU A 93 15.18 -13.90 -5.11
CA GLU A 93 15.75 -12.56 -5.08
C GLU A 93 14.69 -11.50 -4.79
N TYR A 94 13.53 -11.62 -5.43
CA TYR A 94 12.41 -10.69 -5.22
C TYR A 94 11.85 -10.76 -3.79
N GLU A 95 11.76 -11.95 -3.21
CA GLU A 95 11.32 -12.16 -1.83
C GLU A 95 12.19 -11.45 -0.79
N THR A 96 13.45 -11.13 -1.11
CA THR A 96 14.31 -10.31 -0.22
C THR A 96 13.73 -8.93 0.06
N LEU A 97 12.86 -8.41 -0.82
CA LEU A 97 12.21 -7.10 -0.68
C LEU A 97 11.17 -7.08 0.45
N LEU A 98 10.64 -8.24 0.87
CA LEU A 98 9.75 -8.34 2.04
C LEU A 98 10.47 -7.91 3.33
N ASN A 99 11.80 -7.95 3.35
CA ASN A 99 12.63 -7.53 4.48
C ASN A 99 13.37 -6.20 4.22
N ASP A 100 12.93 -5.40 3.24
CA ASP A 100 13.53 -4.10 2.92
C ASP A 100 13.46 -3.10 4.10
N LYS A 101 14.33 -2.09 4.11
CA LYS A 101 14.28 -1.01 5.11
C LYS A 101 13.08 -0.09 4.90
N SER A 102 12.61 0.05 3.66
CA SER A 102 11.44 0.86 3.28
C SER A 102 10.15 0.07 3.45
N TYR A 103 9.22 0.66 4.21
CA TYR A 103 7.87 0.13 4.35
C TYR A 103 7.12 0.07 3.02
N ASP A 104 7.28 1.08 2.15
CA ASP A 104 6.65 1.08 0.83
C ASP A 104 7.16 -0.10 -0.03
N THR A 105 8.46 -0.40 0.05
CA THR A 105 9.09 -1.49 -0.70
C THR A 105 8.56 -2.84 -0.21
N LYS A 106 8.45 -3.03 1.11
CA LYS A 106 7.86 -4.23 1.70
C LYS A 106 6.43 -4.45 1.22
N GLN A 107 5.60 -3.39 1.26
CA GLN A 107 4.21 -3.47 0.86
C GLN A 107 4.06 -3.76 -0.64
N ALA A 108 4.81 -3.06 -1.50
CA ALA A 108 4.80 -3.29 -2.94
C ALA A 108 5.25 -4.72 -3.28
N ALA A 109 6.33 -5.20 -2.65
CA ALA A 109 6.80 -6.56 -2.84
C ALA A 109 5.76 -7.60 -2.40
N PHE A 110 5.13 -7.39 -1.23
CA PHE A 110 4.07 -8.27 -0.74
C PHE A 110 2.92 -8.34 -1.74
N VAL A 111 2.37 -7.20 -2.18
CA VAL A 111 1.24 -7.18 -3.13
C VAL A 111 1.59 -7.88 -4.44
N THR A 112 2.78 -7.64 -4.98
CA THR A 112 3.24 -8.32 -6.19
C THR A 112 3.37 -9.83 -5.98
N LEU A 113 4.03 -10.27 -4.91
CA LEU A 113 4.20 -11.69 -4.60
C LEU A 113 2.87 -12.39 -4.33
N TRP A 114 1.98 -11.74 -3.57
CA TRP A 114 0.62 -12.21 -3.29
C TRP A 114 -0.15 -12.51 -4.57
N LYS A 115 -0.04 -11.63 -5.57
CA LYS A 115 -0.70 -11.83 -6.87
C LYS A 115 -0.05 -12.94 -7.71
N ASN A 116 1.26 -13.11 -7.61
CA ASN A 116 2.02 -14.00 -8.50
C ASN A 116 2.13 -15.44 -7.98
N PHE A 117 2.08 -15.63 -6.66
CA PHE A 117 2.34 -16.91 -6.01
C PHE A 117 1.28 -17.23 -4.94
N PRO A 118 0.04 -17.57 -5.33
CA PRO A 118 -1.03 -17.95 -4.39
C PRO A 118 -0.66 -19.08 -3.43
N GLU A 119 0.18 -20.01 -3.87
CA GLU A 119 0.65 -21.14 -3.08
C GLU A 119 1.51 -20.74 -1.86
N ASP A 120 2.07 -19.53 -1.88
CA ASP A 120 2.98 -19.03 -0.84
C ASP A 120 2.31 -17.98 0.08
N HIS A 121 0.98 -17.76 -0.02
CA HIS A 121 0.28 -16.77 0.80
C HIS A 121 0.53 -16.95 2.31
N ALA A 122 0.44 -18.19 2.81
CA ALA A 122 0.71 -18.50 4.22
C ALA A 122 2.14 -18.11 4.64
N LYS A 123 3.14 -18.38 3.78
CA LYS A 123 4.54 -17.99 3.99
C LYS A 123 4.68 -16.46 4.06
N TYR A 124 4.03 -15.73 3.16
CA TYR A 124 4.12 -14.27 3.13
C TYR A 124 3.44 -13.63 4.34
N LEU A 125 2.30 -14.17 4.79
CA LEU A 125 1.68 -13.76 6.05
C LEU A 125 2.61 -13.99 7.24
N ASP A 126 3.30 -15.13 7.31
CA ASP A 126 4.24 -15.39 8.41
C ASP A 126 5.40 -14.38 8.45
N ILE A 127 5.94 -14.00 7.29
CA ILE A 127 6.97 -12.96 7.18
C ILE A 127 6.43 -11.59 7.65
N ALA A 128 5.19 -11.27 7.29
CA ALA A 128 4.56 -9.98 7.60
C ALA A 128 3.98 -9.88 9.02
N LYS A 129 3.90 -10.98 9.79
CA LYS A 129 3.15 -11.07 11.06
C LYS A 129 3.53 -10.05 12.13
N ASN A 130 4.76 -9.56 12.09
CA ASN A 130 5.30 -8.59 13.05
C ASN A 130 5.46 -7.17 12.47
N TRP A 131 5.03 -6.92 11.23
CA TRP A 131 5.15 -5.60 10.63
C TRP A 131 4.28 -4.57 11.36
N GLN A 132 4.89 -3.41 11.64
CA GLN A 132 4.21 -2.28 12.29
C GLN A 132 3.97 -1.12 11.32
N GLY A 133 4.97 -0.80 10.48
CA GLY A 133 4.92 0.35 9.57
C GLY A 133 5.27 1.65 10.28
N ARG A 134 4.78 2.78 9.76
CA ARG A 134 4.92 4.11 10.38
C ARG A 134 4.01 4.23 11.62
N ASN A 135 4.02 5.42 12.21
CA ASN A 135 3.20 5.75 13.39
C ASN A 135 1.69 5.61 13.15
N ASP A 136 1.26 5.60 11.88
CA ASP A 136 -0.11 5.39 11.44
C ASP A 136 -0.49 3.91 11.26
N LYS A 137 0.41 2.99 11.65
CA LYS A 137 0.21 1.54 11.61
C LYS A 137 -0.04 0.98 10.20
N GLU A 138 0.39 1.67 9.14
CA GLU A 138 0.08 1.31 7.75
C GLU A 138 0.34 -0.16 7.41
N LEU A 139 1.52 -0.70 7.77
CA LEU A 139 1.84 -2.10 7.45
C LEU A 139 1.13 -3.08 8.38
N ARG A 140 0.85 -2.69 9.62
CA ARG A 140 0.09 -3.54 10.53
C ARG A 140 -1.33 -3.69 10.02
N ILE A 141 -1.99 -2.58 9.69
CA ILE A 141 -3.35 -2.55 9.12
C ILE A 141 -3.40 -3.33 7.81
N PHE A 142 -2.39 -3.17 6.95
CA PHE A 142 -2.24 -3.97 5.73
C PHE A 142 -2.17 -5.47 6.01
N TYR A 143 -1.32 -5.90 6.94
CA TYR A 143 -1.22 -7.31 7.35
C TYR A 143 -2.55 -7.86 7.88
N LEU A 144 -3.24 -7.12 8.74
CA LEU A 144 -4.54 -7.54 9.30
C LEU A 144 -5.58 -7.72 8.19
N THR A 145 -5.61 -6.79 7.23
CA THR A 145 -6.48 -6.86 6.05
C THR A 145 -6.16 -8.10 5.22
N ALA A 146 -4.86 -8.40 5.00
CA ALA A 146 -4.44 -9.59 4.26
C ALA A 146 -4.82 -10.91 4.95
N CYS A 147 -4.71 -10.98 6.29
CA CYS A 147 -5.16 -12.14 7.05
C CYS A 147 -6.66 -12.41 6.87
N ILE A 148 -7.48 -11.36 6.89
CA ILE A 148 -8.93 -11.46 6.70
C ILE A 148 -9.23 -11.99 5.30
N SER A 149 -8.69 -11.34 4.27
CA SER A 149 -8.92 -11.75 2.87
C SER A 149 -8.40 -13.16 2.56
N TYR A 150 -7.33 -13.61 3.23
CA TYR A 150 -6.83 -14.97 3.09
C TYR A 150 -7.80 -15.99 3.67
N ALA A 151 -8.36 -15.73 4.86
CA ALA A 151 -9.32 -16.64 5.47
C ALA A 151 -10.64 -16.73 4.68
N ASP A 152 -11.09 -15.64 4.04
CA ASP A 152 -12.31 -15.63 3.22
C ASP A 152 -12.31 -16.68 2.09
N VAL A 153 -11.14 -17.19 1.70
CA VAL A 153 -10.99 -18.23 0.65
C VAL A 153 -10.37 -19.54 1.15
N HIS A 154 -9.94 -19.62 2.41
CA HIS A 154 -9.23 -20.78 2.97
C HIS A 154 -9.79 -21.27 4.32
N ASP A 155 -10.88 -20.69 4.82
CA ASP A 155 -11.48 -21.02 6.12
C ASP A 155 -11.89 -22.48 6.29
N GLN A 156 -12.25 -23.15 5.19
CA GLN A 156 -12.63 -24.58 5.18
C GLN A 156 -11.43 -25.53 5.29
N ASP A 157 -10.26 -25.13 4.77
CA ASP A 157 -9.10 -26.01 4.63
C ASP A 157 -7.93 -25.64 5.56
N ASP A 158 -7.94 -24.44 6.15
CA ASP A 158 -6.93 -23.95 7.09
C ASP A 158 -7.60 -23.33 8.32
N GLN A 159 -7.78 -24.13 9.38
CA GLN A 159 -8.35 -23.66 10.65
C GLN A 159 -7.54 -22.52 11.29
N MET A 160 -6.22 -22.48 11.07
CA MET A 160 -5.38 -21.41 11.60
C MET A 160 -5.61 -20.08 10.88
N ALA A 161 -5.96 -20.11 9.59
CA ALA A 161 -6.38 -18.93 8.84
C ALA A 161 -7.57 -18.25 9.52
N SER A 162 -8.61 -19.01 9.85
CA SER A 162 -9.82 -18.53 10.52
C SER A 162 -9.51 -17.92 11.90
N ILE A 163 -8.68 -18.58 12.70
CA ILE A 163 -8.27 -18.07 14.03
C ILE A 163 -7.49 -16.75 13.89
N ASN A 164 -6.58 -16.68 12.92
CA ASN A 164 -5.79 -15.47 12.69
C ASN A 164 -6.65 -14.32 12.15
N ALA A 165 -7.61 -14.61 11.27
CA ALA A 165 -8.57 -13.62 10.77
C ALA A 165 -9.44 -13.07 11.90
N LEU A 166 -9.96 -13.88 12.82
CA LEU A 166 -10.72 -13.38 13.98
C LEU A 166 -9.91 -12.43 14.85
N LYS A 167 -8.64 -12.76 15.12
CA LYS A 167 -7.70 -11.85 15.82
C LYS A 167 -7.48 -10.57 15.01
N ALA A 168 -7.34 -10.69 13.70
CA ALA A 168 -7.12 -9.57 12.81
C ALA A 168 -8.32 -8.61 12.74
N VAL A 169 -9.55 -9.14 12.65
CA VAL A 169 -10.80 -8.37 12.72
C VAL A 169 -10.88 -7.61 14.05
N SER A 170 -10.61 -8.30 15.16
CA SER A 170 -10.65 -7.68 16.50
C SER A 170 -9.65 -6.52 16.62
N GLU A 171 -8.40 -6.74 16.23
CA GLU A 171 -7.34 -5.73 16.29
C GLU A 171 -7.63 -4.55 15.34
N LEU A 172 -8.02 -4.83 14.08
CA LEU A 172 -8.33 -3.79 13.11
C LEU A 172 -9.54 -2.95 13.53
N LYS A 173 -10.58 -3.59 14.09
CA LYS A 173 -11.74 -2.89 14.67
C LYS A 173 -11.30 -1.96 15.79
N ASN A 174 -10.45 -2.44 16.70
CA ASN A 174 -9.96 -1.65 17.82
C ASN A 174 -9.18 -0.40 17.36
N TYR A 175 -8.40 -0.49 16.28
CA TYR A 175 -7.71 0.67 15.69
C TYR A 175 -8.64 1.79 15.20
N THR A 176 -9.93 1.51 14.96
CA THR A 176 -10.91 2.55 14.58
C THR A 176 -11.37 3.41 15.78
N SER A 177 -11.18 2.90 17.00
CA SER A 177 -11.71 3.47 18.23
C SER A 177 -11.03 4.80 18.62
N PRO A 178 -11.66 5.60 19.51
CA PRO A 178 -11.08 6.84 20.04
C PRO A 178 -9.77 6.66 20.84
N SER A 179 -9.38 5.42 21.16
CA SER A 179 -8.14 5.10 21.89
C SER A 179 -6.87 5.33 21.07
N TYR A 180 -7.00 5.61 19.77
CA TYR A 180 -5.87 5.79 18.85
C TYR A 180 -5.87 7.19 18.22
N GLU A 181 -4.69 7.61 17.76
CA GLU A 181 -4.51 8.86 17.03
C GLU A 181 -5.24 8.87 15.68
N SER A 182 -5.54 10.08 15.20
CA SER A 182 -6.35 10.28 13.98
C SER A 182 -5.83 9.55 12.74
N SER A 183 -4.50 9.44 12.56
CA SER A 183 -3.92 8.77 11.39
C SER A 183 -4.14 7.25 11.41
N VAL A 184 -3.95 6.61 12.57
CA VAL A 184 -4.22 5.18 12.75
C VAL A 184 -5.71 4.91 12.54
N ARG A 185 -6.57 5.74 13.14
CA ARG A 185 -8.02 5.61 13.01
C ARG A 185 -8.48 5.75 11.56
N GLN A 186 -7.97 6.74 10.83
CA GLN A 186 -8.32 6.95 9.43
C GLN A 186 -7.96 5.73 8.57
N ASN A 187 -6.73 5.23 8.69
CA ASN A 187 -6.27 4.05 7.94
C ASN A 187 -7.10 2.80 8.29
N ALA A 188 -7.43 2.61 9.57
CA ALA A 188 -8.22 1.48 10.04
C ALA A 188 -9.69 1.58 9.61
N LEU A 189 -10.28 2.78 9.65
CA LEU A 189 -11.65 3.05 9.16
C LEU A 189 -11.76 2.75 7.67
N ASP A 190 -10.79 3.22 6.87
CA ASP A 190 -10.77 2.94 5.43
C ASP A 190 -10.65 1.45 5.14
N SER A 191 -9.77 0.73 5.84
CA SER A 191 -9.54 -0.70 5.62
C SER A 191 -10.70 -1.56 6.12
N PHE A 192 -11.21 -1.30 7.34
CA PHE A 192 -12.28 -2.09 7.94
C PHE A 192 -13.60 -1.92 7.19
N LEU A 193 -13.98 -0.69 6.84
CA LEU A 193 -15.23 -0.44 6.12
C LEU A 193 -15.19 -0.94 4.67
N ALA A 194 -14.01 -1.14 4.08
CA ALA A 194 -13.89 -1.81 2.78
C ALA A 194 -14.26 -3.31 2.87
N LEU A 195 -13.98 -3.96 4.00
CA LEU A 195 -14.29 -5.38 4.24
C LEU A 195 -15.70 -5.58 4.81
N TYR A 196 -16.08 -4.77 5.80
CA TYR A 196 -17.33 -4.90 6.55
C TYR A 196 -18.05 -3.54 6.64
N PRO A 197 -18.63 -3.06 5.54
CA PRO A 197 -19.16 -1.70 5.44
C PRO A 197 -20.37 -1.44 6.35
N GLU A 198 -21.05 -2.50 6.83
CA GLU A 198 -22.26 -2.42 7.65
C GLU A 198 -21.99 -2.56 9.15
N ASN A 199 -20.72 -2.69 9.56
CA ASN A 199 -20.38 -2.90 10.95
C ASN A 199 -20.76 -1.69 11.81
N THR A 200 -21.76 -1.86 12.68
CA THR A 200 -22.37 -0.77 13.45
C THR A 200 -21.39 -0.11 14.42
N GLU A 201 -20.48 -0.86 15.05
CA GLU A 201 -19.48 -0.32 15.96
C GLU A 201 -18.48 0.59 15.23
N VAL A 202 -18.01 0.15 14.05
CA VAL A 202 -17.08 0.95 13.24
C VAL A 202 -17.77 2.16 12.63
N LEU A 203 -19.03 2.05 12.22
CA LEU A 203 -19.83 3.19 11.79
C LEU A 203 -20.02 4.21 12.92
N LYS A 204 -20.23 3.78 14.17
CA LYS A 204 -20.22 4.68 15.33
C LYS A 204 -18.86 5.35 15.52
N ASN A 205 -17.76 4.61 15.38
CA ASN A 205 -16.41 5.17 15.46
C ASN A 205 -16.13 6.20 14.34
N LEU A 206 -16.73 6.02 13.15
CA LEU A 206 -16.69 7.00 12.07
C LEU A 206 -17.50 8.26 12.42
N VAL A 207 -18.68 8.12 13.03
CA VAL A 207 -19.47 9.28 13.50
C VAL A 207 -18.74 10.01 14.62
N ASN A 208 -18.15 9.29 15.58
CA ASN A 208 -17.31 9.86 16.62
C ASN A 208 -16.20 10.75 16.05
N ALA A 209 -15.56 10.33 14.95
CA ALA A 209 -14.51 11.09 14.29
C ALA A 209 -14.98 12.48 13.80
N THR A 210 -16.29 12.71 13.59
CA THR A 210 -16.84 14.02 13.20
C THR A 210 -16.82 15.07 14.33
N THR A 211 -16.54 14.65 15.56
CA THR A 211 -16.43 15.53 16.74
C THR A 211 -14.98 15.75 17.19
N HIS A 212 -14.01 15.23 16.42
CA HIS A 212 -12.61 15.27 16.77
C HIS A 212 -12.01 16.69 16.67
N HIS A 213 -11.02 16.99 17.52
CA HIS A 213 -10.38 18.31 17.59
C HIS A 213 -9.54 18.65 16.33
N LYS A 214 -8.94 17.64 15.69
CA LYS A 214 -8.22 17.80 14.40
C LYS A 214 -9.22 17.95 13.25
N TRP A 215 -9.30 19.15 12.68
CA TRP A 215 -10.27 19.47 11.62
C TRP A 215 -10.13 18.60 10.36
N GLN A 216 -8.91 18.16 10.02
CA GLN A 216 -8.67 17.29 8.86
C GLN A 216 -9.36 15.93 9.03
N PHE A 217 -9.30 15.37 10.24
CA PHE A 217 -9.94 14.08 10.54
C PHE A 217 -11.46 14.21 10.61
N THR A 218 -11.95 15.32 11.18
CA THR A 218 -13.38 15.68 11.14
C THR A 218 -13.88 15.84 9.70
N LYS A 219 -13.10 16.48 8.83
CA LYS A 219 -13.42 16.61 7.41
C LYS A 219 -13.47 15.23 6.73
N TYR A 220 -12.45 14.40 6.93
CA TYR A 220 -12.41 13.02 6.44
C TYR A 220 -13.68 12.25 6.81
N ALA A 221 -14.05 12.25 8.10
CA ALA A 221 -15.20 11.50 8.58
C ALA A 221 -16.51 11.98 7.95
N ARG A 222 -16.71 13.30 7.87
CA ARG A 222 -17.89 13.89 7.22
C ARG A 222 -17.96 13.54 5.74
N ASP A 223 -16.85 13.64 5.02
CA ASP A 223 -16.81 13.35 3.59
C ASP A 223 -17.02 11.85 3.31
N LYS A 224 -16.49 10.97 4.16
CA LYS A 224 -16.73 9.52 4.11
C LYS A 224 -18.20 9.17 4.37
N ILE A 225 -18.81 9.73 5.42
CA ILE A 225 -20.24 9.52 5.71
C ILE A 225 -21.09 10.01 4.54
N ARG A 226 -20.82 11.22 4.00
CA ARG A 226 -21.52 11.75 2.82
C ARG A 226 -21.39 10.85 1.59
N ALA A 227 -20.23 10.22 1.40
CA ALA A 227 -20.05 9.27 0.32
C ALA A 227 -20.89 8.00 0.53
N LEU A 228 -20.95 7.47 1.75
CA LEU A 228 -21.72 6.27 2.10
C LEU A 228 -23.24 6.50 1.98
N ILE A 229 -23.78 7.57 2.55
CA ILE A 229 -25.24 7.84 2.58
C ILE A 229 -25.85 8.20 1.21
N LYS A 230 -25.04 8.23 0.14
CA LYS A 230 -25.56 8.25 -1.23
C LYS A 230 -26.31 6.96 -1.57
N ASP A 231 -25.94 5.87 -0.93
CA ASP A 231 -26.68 4.61 -0.96
C ASP A 231 -27.71 4.61 0.19
N GLU A 232 -28.97 4.37 -0.17
CA GLU A 232 -30.11 4.35 0.77
C GLU A 232 -29.91 3.34 1.90
N LYS A 233 -29.22 2.22 1.64
CA LYS A 233 -28.91 1.23 2.66
C LYS A 233 -28.07 1.83 3.78
N TYR A 234 -26.99 2.55 3.44
CA TYR A 234 -26.13 3.17 4.46
C TYR A 234 -26.80 4.37 5.11
N TYR A 235 -27.63 5.12 4.38
CA TYR A 235 -28.47 6.16 4.98
C TYR A 235 -29.31 5.60 6.12
N ASN A 236 -30.06 4.52 5.87
CA ASN A 236 -30.91 3.87 6.86
C ASN A 236 -30.10 3.30 8.04
N LEU A 237 -28.92 2.74 7.78
CA LEU A 237 -28.02 2.31 8.86
C LEU A 237 -27.63 3.48 9.77
N PHE A 238 -27.20 4.61 9.22
CA PHE A 238 -26.85 5.79 10.01
C PHE A 238 -28.04 6.39 10.75
N GLU A 239 -29.22 6.44 10.14
CA GLU A 239 -30.45 6.89 10.80
C GLU A 239 -30.76 6.02 12.02
N ASN A 240 -30.68 4.70 11.88
CA ASN A 240 -30.90 3.75 12.97
C ASN A 240 -29.85 3.84 14.09
N LEU A 241 -28.65 4.37 13.81
CA LEU A 241 -27.62 4.59 14.83
C LEU A 241 -27.93 5.80 15.73
N LEU A 242 -28.68 6.80 15.24
CA LEU A 242 -28.92 8.07 15.94
C LEU A 242 -29.31 7.94 17.42
N PRO A 243 -30.23 7.06 17.83
CA PRO A 243 -30.65 6.95 19.23
C PRO A 243 -29.55 6.41 20.16
N SER A 244 -28.54 5.75 19.60
CA SER A 244 -27.46 5.09 20.35
C SER A 244 -26.17 5.91 20.45
N LEU A 245 -26.16 7.12 19.90
CA LEU A 245 -25.01 8.01 19.85
C LEU A 245 -25.07 9.06 20.98
N PRO A 246 -23.92 9.51 21.50
CA PRO A 246 -23.85 10.69 22.37
C PRO A 246 -24.37 11.95 21.68
N ASP A 247 -24.82 12.94 22.46
CA ASP A 247 -25.51 14.14 21.95
C ASP A 247 -24.71 14.90 20.89
N ASN A 248 -23.40 15.07 21.08
CA ASN A 248 -22.53 15.79 20.14
C ASN A 248 -22.41 15.05 18.80
N GLU A 249 -22.27 13.72 18.83
CA GLU A 249 -22.20 12.85 17.67
C GLU A 249 -23.54 12.77 16.94
N GLN A 250 -24.63 12.62 17.68
CA GLN A 250 -25.99 12.62 17.15
C GLN A 250 -26.28 13.95 16.44
N PHE A 251 -25.88 15.08 17.03
CA PHE A 251 -26.02 16.40 16.40
C PHE A 251 -25.25 16.49 15.08
N GLN A 252 -24.00 16.00 15.02
CA GLN A 252 -23.23 15.98 13.77
C GLN A 252 -23.89 15.08 12.72
N LEU A 253 -24.33 13.88 13.09
CA LEU A 253 -24.93 12.94 12.15
C LEU A 253 -26.26 13.44 11.58
N LYS A 254 -27.14 14.01 12.43
CA LYS A 254 -28.41 14.63 11.96
C LYS A 254 -28.17 15.71 10.89
N ARG A 255 -27.11 16.52 11.05
CA ARG A 255 -26.72 17.53 10.07
C ARG A 255 -26.20 16.97 8.75
N LEU A 256 -25.68 15.74 8.74
CA LEU A 256 -25.22 15.07 7.53
C LEU A 256 -26.34 14.33 6.81
N LEU A 257 -27.34 13.84 7.56
CA LEU A 257 -28.53 13.17 7.02
C LEU A 257 -29.58 14.16 6.50
N SER A 258 -29.63 15.37 7.06
CA SER A 258 -30.45 16.45 6.50
C SER A 258 -29.84 16.95 5.19
N LYS A 259 -30.60 16.83 4.10
CA LYS A 259 -30.24 17.31 2.77
C LYS A 259 -30.05 18.83 2.73
#